data_AF-A0A5B2YTS7-F1
#
_entry.id   AF-A0A5B2YTS7-F1
#
_cell.length_a   1.000
_cell.length_b   1.000
_cell.length_c   1.000
_cell.angle_alpha   90.00
_cell.angle_beta   90.00
_cell.angle_gamma   90.00
#
_symmetry.space_group_name_H-M   'P 1'
#
loop_
_entity.id
_entity.type
_entity.pdbx_description
1 polymer ?
#
loop_
_entity_poly.entity_id
_entity_poly.type
_entity_poly.pdbx_seq_one_letter_code
_entity_poly.pdbx_strand_id
1 'polypeptide(L)' 'MVQGNDNKNNNNSNRGLASADEETKGRVARAGGEAQHEKRGLQASDEETRKRVAREGGKA' A
#
# COMPACT_ATOMS: atom_id res chain seq x y z
N MET A 1 -30.02 37.77 -4.40
CA MET A 1 -29.62 36.48 -5.01
C MET A 1 -28.12 36.31 -4.81
N VAL A 2 -27.71 35.57 -3.78
CA VAL A 2 -26.28 35.22 -3.58
C VAL A 2 -26.01 34.02 -4.48
N GLN A 3 -25.24 34.23 -5.54
CA GLN A 3 -24.76 33.14 -6.39
C GLN A 3 -23.71 32.37 -5.58
N GLY A 4 -24.05 31.16 -5.18
CA GLY A 4 -23.12 30.22 -4.56
C GLY A 4 -21.99 29.92 -5.52
N ASN A 5 -20.76 30.14 -5.08
CA ASN A 5 -19.56 29.68 -5.79
C ASN A 5 -19.42 28.18 -5.58
N ASP A 6 -20.25 27.40 -6.28
CA ASP A 6 -20.04 25.97 -6.46
C ASP A 6 -18.88 25.79 -7.45
N ASN A 7 -17.66 25.90 -6.94
CA ASN A 7 -16.45 25.70 -7.71
C ASN A 7 -16.25 24.20 -7.97
N LYS A 8 -17.12 23.64 -8.82
CA LYS A 8 -17.03 22.27 -9.37
C LYS A 8 -15.89 22.21 -10.40
N ASN A 9 -14.65 22.31 -9.93
CA ASN A 9 -13.51 21.94 -10.76
C ASN A 9 -13.25 20.43 -10.60
N ASN A 10 -13.94 19.68 -11.46
CA ASN A 10 -13.59 18.32 -11.85
C ASN A 10 -12.14 18.30 -12.35
N ASN A 11 -11.18 18.07 -11.46
CA ASN A 11 -9.82 17.76 -11.88
C ASN A 11 -9.39 16.53 -11.09
N ASN A 12 -9.25 15.43 -11.83
CA ASN A 12 -8.30 14.35 -11.54
C ASN A 12 -6.92 14.99 -11.39
N SER A 13 -6.73 15.68 -10.27
CA SER A 13 -5.52 16.40 -9.93
C SER A 13 -4.57 15.32 -9.47
N ASN A 14 -3.92 14.68 -10.45
CA ASN A 14 -2.63 14.05 -10.26
C ASN A 14 -1.84 15.03 -9.39
N ARG A 15 -1.71 14.70 -8.12
CA ARG A 15 -0.98 15.47 -7.10
C ARG A 15 -0.12 14.49 -6.33
N GLY A 16 1.05 14.94 -5.90
CA GLY A 16 2.01 14.08 -5.22
C GLY A 16 2.57 13.00 -6.15
N LEU A 17 2.85 11.82 -5.59
CA LEU A 17 3.55 10.73 -6.29
C LEU A 17 2.87 10.27 -7.57
N ALA A 18 1.53 10.40 -7.67
CA ALA A 18 0.78 10.06 -8.87
C ALA A 18 1.16 10.92 -10.10
N SER A 19 1.79 12.08 -9.88
CA SER A 19 2.24 13.00 -10.96
C SER A 19 3.74 12.91 -11.23
N ALA A 20 4.46 12.15 -10.43
CA ALA A 20 5.90 12.04 -10.56
C ALA A 20 6.27 11.29 -11.84
N ASP A 21 7.49 11.47 -12.31
CA ASP A 21 8.05 10.68 -13.40
C ASP A 21 8.19 9.19 -12.99
N GLU A 22 8.34 8.31 -13.97
CA GLU A 22 8.44 6.86 -13.74
C GLU A 22 9.67 6.47 -12.91
N GLU A 23 10.77 7.22 -13.01
CA GLU A 23 11.97 6.98 -12.20
C GLU A 23 11.69 7.25 -10.72
N THR A 24 11.06 8.38 -10.41
CA THR A 24 10.65 8.75 -9.05
C THR A 24 9.61 7.77 -8.50
N LYS A 25 8.61 7.36 -9.29
CA LYS A 25 7.65 6.32 -8.89
C LYS A 25 8.36 5.00 -8.58
N GLY A 26 9.26 4.57 -9.45
CA GLY A 26 10.04 3.34 -9.28
C GLY A 26 10.92 3.37 -8.03
N ARG A 27 11.59 4.50 -7.78
CA ARG A 27 12.40 4.70 -6.57
C ARG A 27 11.59 4.60 -5.29
N VAL A 28 10.42 5.25 -5.24
CA VAL A 28 9.57 5.23 -4.04
C VAL A 28 8.97 3.85 -3.82
N ALA A 29 8.52 3.16 -4.87
CA ALA A 29 8.02 1.80 -4.77
C ALA A 29 9.11 0.84 -4.28
N ARG A 30 10.33 0.95 -4.83
CA ARG A 30 11.48 0.15 -4.40
C ARG A 30 11.86 0.43 -2.95
N ALA A 31 11.97 1.70 -2.55
CA ALA A 31 12.25 2.08 -1.16
C ALA A 31 11.15 1.58 -0.20
N GLY A 32 9.88 1.61 -0.62
CA GLY A 32 8.77 1.05 0.14
C GLY A 32 8.82 -0.48 0.26
N GLY A 33 9.30 -1.18 -0.76
CA GLY A 33 9.49 -2.64 -0.74
C GLY A 33 10.78 -3.12 -0.05
N GLU A 34 11.82 -2.28 -0.05
CA GLU A 34 13.11 -2.53 0.62
C GLU A 34 13.11 -2.14 2.10
N ALA A 35 12.04 -1.48 2.58
CA ALA A 35 11.89 -1.17 4.00
C ALA A 35 12.09 -2.42 4.85
N GLN A 36 12.92 -2.31 5.90
CA GLN A 36 13.19 -3.42 6.80
C GLN A 36 11.91 -3.78 7.55
N HIS A 37 11.28 -4.88 7.13
CA HIS A 37 10.15 -5.46 7.84
C HIS A 37 10.68 -6.53 8.79
N GLU A 38 10.67 -6.26 10.10
CA GLU A 38 11.09 -7.22 11.13
C GLU A 38 10.31 -8.55 11.05
N LYS A 39 9.05 -8.50 10.62
CA LYS A 39 8.18 -9.65 10.38
C LYS A 39 7.36 -9.42 9.12
N ARG A 40 7.21 -10.46 8.29
CA ARG A 40 6.40 -10.43 7.04
C ARG A 40 5.44 -11.60 6.96
N GLY A 41 4.26 -11.36 6.39
CA GLY A 41 3.26 -12.41 6.13
C GLY A 41 2.94 -13.24 7.37
N LEU A 42 2.98 -14.58 7.23
CA LEU A 42 2.71 -15.53 8.32
C LEU A 42 3.63 -15.35 9.55
N GLN A 43 4.83 -14.78 9.39
CA GLN A 43 5.72 -14.52 10.52
C GLN A 43 5.21 -13.42 11.43
N ALA A 44 4.36 -12.52 10.92
CA ALA A 44 3.72 -11.47 11.70
C ALA A 44 2.43 -11.95 12.40
N SER A 45 1.90 -13.11 12.02
CA SER A 45 0.71 -13.69 12.62
C SER A 45 0.98 -14.21 14.04
N ASP A 46 -0.08 -14.30 14.82
CA ASP A 46 -0.06 -14.89 16.15
C ASP A 46 0.36 -16.38 16.11
N GLU A 47 0.76 -16.90 17.27
CA GLU A 47 1.27 -18.27 17.40
C GLU A 47 0.23 -19.32 16.98
N GLU A 48 -1.06 -19.08 17.22
CA GLU A 48 -2.12 -20.03 16.90
C GLU A 48 -2.29 -20.14 15.38
N THR A 49 -2.33 -18.99 14.69
CA THR A 49 -2.38 -18.92 13.24
C THR A 49 -1.14 -19.56 12.60
N ARG A 50 0.06 -19.31 13.14
CA ARG A 50 1.30 -19.96 12.67
C ARG A 50 1.25 -21.48 12.80
N LYS A 51 0.80 -21.99 13.95
CA LYS A 51 0.65 -23.44 14.18
C LYS A 51 -0.40 -24.07 13.27
N ARG A 52 -1.53 -23.39 13.04
CA ARG A 52 -2.59 -23.87 12.15
C ARG A 52 -2.08 -24.02 10.72
N VAL A 53 -1.44 -22.99 10.19
CA VAL A 53 -0.91 -23.01 8.82
C VAL A 53 0.22 -24.03 8.67
N ALA A 54 1.12 -24.16 9.65
CA ALA A 54 2.16 -25.20 9.63
C ALA A 54 1.57 -26.62 9.57
N ARG A 55 0.48 -26.85 10.32
CA ARG A 55 -0.24 -28.14 10.32
C ARG A 55 -0.94 -28.43 9.00
N GLU A 56 -1.53 -27.41 8.36
CA GLU A 56 -2.21 -27.56 7.08
C GLU A 56 -1.21 -27.72 5.91
N GLY A 57 -0.11 -26.98 5.93
CA GLY A 57 0.93 -27.06 4.90
C GLY A 57 1.69 -28.41 4.86
N GLY A 58 1.80 -29.11 6.00
CA GLY A 58 2.42 -30.44 6.07
C GLY A 58 1.52 -31.60 5.61
N LYS A 59 0.28 -31.32 5.17
CA LYS A 59 -0.66 -32.33 4.64
C LYS A 59 -0.67 -32.41 3.11
N ALA A 60 0.13 -31.58 2.42
CA ALA A 60 0.26 -31.55 0.96
C ALA A 60 1.30 -32.56 0.46
#